data_AF-A0A2M7J5A1-F1
#
_entry.id   AF-A0A2M7J5A1-F1
#
_cell.length_a   1.000
_cell.length_b   1.000
_cell.length_c   1.000
_cell.angle_alpha   90.00
_cell.angle_beta   90.00
_cell.angle_gamma   90.00
#
_symmetry.space_group_name_H-M   'P 1'
#
loop_
_entity.id
_entity.type
_entity.pdbx_description
1 polymer ?
#
loop_
_entity_poly.entity_id
_entity_poly.type
_entity_poly.pdbx_seq_one_letter_code
_entity_poly.pdbx_strand_id
1 'polypeptide(L)'
;QVFLITDGGLHHHLAASGNFGQVIRKNYPVLVGNRVMPEGEAQLASVVGPLCTPLDILADKMPLGHANEGDLIAVMQSGAYGLTASPTAFLSHPAAVE
;
A
#
# COMPACT_ATOMS: atom_id res chain seq x y z
N GLN A 1 8.94 12.30 8.37
CA GLN A 1 8.45 10.92 8.16
C GLN A 1 8.64 10.58 6.69
N VAL A 2 9.07 9.37 6.37
CA VAL A 2 9.29 8.91 4.98
C VAL A 2 7.95 8.49 4.36
N PHE A 3 7.71 8.89 3.11
CA PHE A 3 6.57 8.47 2.32
C PHE A 3 7.06 7.75 1.06
N LEU A 4 6.54 6.54 0.83
CA LEU A 4 6.82 5.72 -0.33
C LEU A 4 5.58 5.76 -1.21
N ILE A 5 5.66 6.48 -2.33
CA ILE A 5 4.55 6.62 -3.28
C ILE A 5 4.64 5.46 -4.27
N THR A 6 3.54 4.72 -4.40
CA THR A 6 3.42 3.56 -5.30
C THR A 6 2.57 3.90 -6.52
N ASP A 7 2.62 3.05 -7.53
CA ASP A 7 1.82 3.14 -8.76
C ASP A 7 0.41 2.54 -8.58
N GLY A 8 0.19 1.76 -7.52
CA GLY A 8 -1.12 1.32 -7.05
C GLY A 8 -1.60 2.09 -5.82
N GLY A 9 -2.86 1.90 -5.43
CA GLY A 9 -3.43 2.59 -4.27
C GLY A 9 -4.76 2.03 -3.82
N LEU A 10 -5.54 2.84 -3.12
CA LEU A 10 -6.90 2.57 -2.68
C LEU A 10 -7.80 2.05 -3.82
N HIS A 11 -7.59 2.55 -5.03
CA HIS A 11 -8.35 2.14 -6.22
C HIS A 11 -8.08 0.68 -6.63
N HIS A 12 -6.94 0.10 -6.23
CA HIS A 12 -6.65 -1.32 -6.38
C HIS A 12 -6.86 -2.12 -5.10
N HIS A 13 -6.75 -1.49 -3.92
CA HIS A 13 -6.84 -2.17 -2.63
C HIS A 13 -7.50 -1.33 -1.52
N LEU A 14 -8.80 -1.09 -1.64
CA LEU A 14 -9.65 -0.35 -0.70
C LEU A 14 -9.57 -0.86 0.74
N ALA A 15 -9.46 -2.18 0.92
CA ALA A 15 -9.36 -2.77 2.25
C ALA A 15 -8.05 -2.40 2.99
N ALA A 16 -6.92 -2.30 2.27
CA ALA A 16 -5.64 -1.89 2.84
C ALA A 16 -5.63 -0.40 3.20
N SER A 17 -6.46 0.40 2.53
CA SER A 17 -6.59 1.82 2.86
C SER A 17 -7.36 2.11 4.14
N GLY A 18 -7.96 1.09 4.76
CA GLY A 18 -8.82 1.23 5.91
C GLY A 18 -10.22 1.76 5.61
N ASN A 19 -10.59 1.90 4.33
CA ASN A 19 -11.86 2.50 3.91
C ASN A 19 -12.93 1.44 3.55
N PHE A 20 -12.72 0.19 3.94
CA PHE A 20 -13.68 -0.91 3.73
C PHE A 20 -14.54 -1.14 4.99
N GLY A 21 -15.23 -0.10 5.45
CA GLY A 21 -16.16 -0.16 6.59
C GLY A 21 -15.50 -0.37 7.96
N GLN A 22 -14.18 -0.21 8.07
CA GLN A 22 -13.45 -0.36 9.32
C GLN A 22 -13.63 0.89 10.20
N VAL A 23 -13.96 0.70 11.48
CA VAL A 23 -14.03 1.80 12.47
C VAL A 23 -12.64 2.23 12.93
N ILE A 24 -11.71 1.27 13.02
CA ILE A 24 -10.31 1.51 13.37
C ILE A 24 -9.46 0.98 12.22
N ARG A 25 -8.63 1.85 11.65
CA ARG A 25 -7.65 1.46 10.64
C ARG A 25 -6.65 0.48 11.22
N LYS A 26 -6.42 -0.65 10.53
CA LYS A 26 -5.33 -1.58 10.83
C LYS A 26 -4.46 -1.71 9.60
N ASN A 27 -3.14 -1.60 9.80
CA ASN A 27 -2.21 -1.89 8.73
C ASN A 27 -2.24 -3.38 8.42
N TYR A 28 -2.33 -3.70 7.13
CA TYR A 28 -1.98 -5.02 6.64
C TYR A 28 -0.47 -5.22 6.82
N PRO A 29 0.04 -6.46 6.89
CA PRO A 29 1.48 -6.66 6.84
C PRO A 29 2.00 -6.16 5.49
N VAL A 30 3.00 -5.30 5.51
CA VAL A 30 3.62 -4.71 4.33
C VAL A 30 5.13 -4.87 4.44
N LEU A 31 5.77 -5.18 3.31
CA LEU A 31 7.22 -5.29 3.21
C LEU A 31 7.74 -4.82 1.85
N VAL A 32 9.05 -4.57 1.77
CA VAL A 32 9.74 -4.34 0.50
C VAL A 32 10.01 -5.70 -0.14
N GLY A 33 9.15 -6.10 -1.09
CA GLY A 33 9.03 -7.47 -1.62
C GLY A 33 10.30 -8.01 -2.26
N ASN A 34 11.06 -7.17 -2.94
CA ASN A 34 12.34 -7.54 -3.56
C ASN A 34 13.54 -7.35 -2.61
N ARG A 35 13.32 -6.97 -1.35
CA ARG A 35 14.34 -6.73 -0.31
C ARG A 35 13.89 -7.24 1.07
N VAL A 36 13.43 -8.48 1.12
CA VAL A 36 12.84 -9.08 2.33
C VAL A 36 13.82 -9.14 3.51
N MET A 37 15.11 -9.27 3.24
CA MET A 37 16.19 -9.15 4.22
C MET A 37 16.91 -7.80 4.01
N PRO A 38 16.43 -6.70 4.61
CA PRO A 38 17.05 -5.40 4.41
C PRO A 38 18.44 -5.36 5.05
N GLU A 39 19.37 -4.70 4.35
CA GLU A 39 20.64 -4.32 4.93
C GLU A 39 20.41 -3.08 5.82
N GLY A 40 20.57 -3.26 7.14
CA GLY A 40 20.41 -2.18 8.12
C GLY A 40 19.06 -2.19 8.85
N GLU A 41 18.87 -1.17 9.69
CA GLU A 41 17.67 -1.04 10.52
C GLU A 41 16.44 -0.66 9.69
N ALA A 42 15.27 -1.12 10.13
CA ALA A 42 14.01 -0.70 9.56
C ALA A 42 13.78 0.80 9.79
N GLN A 43 13.25 1.48 8.78
CA GLN A 43 12.85 2.88 8.84
C GLN A 43 11.34 3.01 9.02
N LEU A 44 10.90 4.04 9.71
CA LEU A 44 9.47 4.36 9.85
C LEU A 44 8.97 5.06 8.59
N ALA A 45 8.14 4.38 7.80
CA ALA A 45 7.62 4.89 6.54
C ALA A 45 6.11 4.67 6.41
N SER A 46 5.45 5.51 5.61
CA SER A 46 4.08 5.29 5.14
C SER A 46 4.10 4.97 3.65
N VAL A 47 3.36 3.93 3.25
CA VAL A 47 3.14 3.59 1.83
C VAL A 47 1.84 4.22 1.40
N VAL A 48 1.88 4.99 0.32
CA VAL A 48 0.72 5.72 -0.22
C VAL A 48 0.59 5.44 -1.71
N GLY A 49 -0.61 5.60 -2.24
CA GLY A 49 -0.83 5.54 -3.68
C GLY A 49 -0.70 6.91 -4.35
N PRO A 50 -1.01 6.97 -5.67
CA PRO A 50 -0.83 8.17 -6.48
C PRO A 50 -2.03 9.13 -6.44
N LEU A 51 -3.12 8.79 -5.76
CA LEU A 51 -4.36 9.57 -5.82
C LEU A 51 -4.23 10.87 -5.03
N CYS A 52 -4.87 11.94 -5.51
CA CYS A 52 -4.88 13.26 -4.86
C CYS A 52 -5.80 13.33 -3.62
N THR A 53 -5.81 12.29 -2.79
CA THR A 53 -6.62 12.23 -1.56
C THR A 53 -5.79 11.70 -0.40
N PRO A 54 -5.89 12.29 0.81
CA PRO A 54 -5.18 11.79 1.98
C PRO A 54 -5.67 10.41 2.44
N LEU A 55 -6.75 9.89 1.85
CA LEU A 55 -7.24 8.53 2.11
C LEU A 55 -6.41 7.45 1.41
N ASP A 56 -5.58 7.83 0.44
CA ASP A 56 -4.82 6.89 -0.40
C ASP A 56 -3.53 6.40 0.28
N ILE A 57 -3.69 5.81 1.45
CA ILE A 57 -2.60 5.28 2.26
C ILE A 57 -2.78 3.78 2.30
N LEU A 58 -1.78 2.98 1.96
CA LEU A 58 -1.80 1.52 2.06
C LEU A 58 -1.21 1.01 3.38
N ALA A 59 -0.23 1.73 3.92
CA ALA A 59 0.37 1.47 5.23
C ALA A 59 0.73 2.79 5.91
N ASP A 60 0.35 2.98 7.17
CA ASP A 60 0.68 4.18 7.93
C ASP A 60 1.70 3.90 9.03
N LYS A 61 2.83 4.63 9.02
CA LYS A 61 3.91 4.60 10.03
C LYS A 61 4.36 3.17 10.38
N MET A 62 4.67 2.37 9.38
CA MET A 62 5.18 1.01 9.60
C MET A 62 6.71 0.99 9.60
N PRO A 63 7.35 0.14 10.43
CA PRO A 63 8.75 -0.17 10.28
C PRO A 63 8.94 -1.01 9.01
N LEU A 64 9.59 -0.43 8.00
CA LEU A 64 9.84 -1.06 6.71
C LEU A 64 11.35 -1.06 6.41
N GLY A 65 11.80 -2.00 5.58
CA GLY A 65 13.15 -1.91 5.01
C GLY A 65 13.34 -0.62 4.20
N HIS A 66 14.59 -0.21 4.00
CA HIS A 66 14.90 0.88 3.08
C HIS A 66 14.45 0.50 1.67
N ALA A 67 13.65 1.38 1.07
CA ALA A 67 13.14 1.25 -0.28
C ALA A 67 13.66 2.39 -1.14
N ASN A 68 13.98 2.08 -2.40
CA ASN A 68 14.35 3.02 -3.44
C ASN A 68 13.31 2.97 -4.56
N GLU A 69 13.37 3.95 -5.46
CA GLU A 69 12.57 3.91 -6.69
C GLU A 69 12.83 2.59 -7.45
N GLY A 70 11.74 1.96 -7.90
CA GLY A 70 11.78 0.66 -8.59
C GLY A 70 11.73 -0.57 -7.66
N ASP A 71 11.85 -0.40 -6.33
CA ASP A 71 11.56 -1.49 -5.40
C ASP A 71 10.06 -1.78 -5.31
N LEU A 72 9.71 -3.02 -4.97
CA LEU A 72 8.33 -3.48 -4.91
C LEU A 72 7.80 -3.40 -3.48
N ILE A 73 6.64 -2.79 -3.29
CA ILE A 73 5.92 -2.87 -2.02
C ILE A 73 4.89 -3.99 -2.11
N ALA A 74 5.04 -5.00 -1.24
CA ALA A 74 4.11 -6.11 -1.15
C ALA A 74 3.16 -5.89 0.04
N VAL A 75 1.87 -5.77 -0.24
CA VAL A 75 0.80 -5.84 0.76
C VAL A 75 0.39 -7.30 0.90
N MET A 76 0.59 -7.85 2.10
CA MET A 76 0.29 -9.25 2.38
C MET A 76 -1.20 -9.39 2.71
N GLN A 77 -1.73 -10.61 2.63
CA GLN A 77 -3.15 -10.90 2.94
C GLN A 77 -4.16 -10.21 2.01
N SER A 78 -3.76 -9.95 0.75
CA SER A 78 -4.57 -9.24 -0.25
C SER A 78 -5.52 -10.10 -1.10
N GLY A 79 -5.57 -11.42 -0.85
CA GLY A 79 -6.31 -12.35 -1.72
C GLY A 79 -7.84 -12.23 -1.66
N ALA A 80 -8.40 -11.82 -0.52
CA ALA A 80 -9.85 -11.66 -0.35
C ALA A 80 -10.24 -10.20 -0.24
N TYR A 81 -11.20 -9.75 -1.06
CA TYR A 81 -11.74 -8.38 -1.02
C TYR A 81 -10.69 -7.27 -1.18
N GLY A 82 -9.52 -7.58 -1.75
CA GLY A 82 -8.55 -6.59 -2.21
C GLY A 82 -9.08 -5.92 -3.46
N LEU A 83 -8.78 -6.48 -4.63
CA LEU A 83 -9.22 -5.93 -5.92
C LEU A 83 -10.75 -5.88 -6.07
N THR A 84 -11.44 -6.97 -5.71
CA THR A 84 -12.87 -7.15 -6.01
C THR A 84 -13.81 -6.20 -5.26
N ALA A 85 -13.35 -5.59 -4.16
CA ALA A 85 -14.10 -4.59 -3.42
C ALA A 85 -13.66 -3.14 -3.72
N SER A 86 -12.64 -2.96 -4.55
CA SER A 86 -12.01 -1.66 -4.78
C SER A 86 -12.65 -0.89 -5.94
N PRO A 87 -12.61 0.45 -5.93
CA PRO A 87 -13.11 1.27 -7.02
C PRO A 87 -12.10 1.30 -8.18
N THR A 88 -12.01 0.20 -8.93
CA THR A 88 -10.95 -0.05 -9.92
C THR A 88 -10.85 0.97 -11.06
N ALA A 89 -11.92 1.71 -11.34
CA ALA A 89 -11.95 2.77 -12.35
C ALA A 89 -11.74 4.19 -11.79
N PHE A 90 -11.44 4.32 -10.49
CA PHE A 90 -11.31 5.63 -9.85
C PHE A 90 -10.19 6.46 -10.49
N LEU A 91 -10.52 7.70 -10.86
CA LEU A 91 -9.64 8.61 -11.61
C LEU A 91 -9.06 8.03 -12.93
N SER A 92 -9.69 6.99 -13.49
CA SER A 92 -9.27 6.35 -14.75
C SER A 92 -7.84 5.78 -14.75
N HIS A 93 -7.33 5.37 -13.59
CA HIS A 93 -6.06 4.65 -13.51
C HIS A 93 -6.17 3.26 -14.19
N PRO A 94 -5.06 2.70 -14.68
CA PRO A 94 -5.03 1.33 -15.21
C PRO A 94 -5.51 0.31 -14.17
N ALA A 95 -6.13 -0.78 -14.64
CA ALA A 95 -6.47 -1.90 -13.77
C ALA A 95 -5.21 -2.59 -13.25
N ALA A 96 -5.28 -3.12 -12.02
CA ALA A 96 -4.26 -4.02 -11.50
C ALA A 96 -4.16 -5.28 -12.37
N VAL A 97 -2.96 -5.83 -12.50
CA VAL A 97 -2.67 -7.05 -13.25
C VAL A 97 -2.54 -8.23 -12.29
N GLU A 98 -2.95 -9.43 -12.73
CA GLU A 98 -2.74 -10.71 -12.05
C GLU A 98 -1.56 -11.48 -12.68
#